data_AF-A0A924K1G6-F1
#
_entry.id   AF-A0A924K1G6-F1
#
_cell.length_a   1.000
_cell.length_b   1.000
_cell.length_c   1.000
_cell.angle_alpha   90.00
_cell.angle_beta   90.00
_cell.angle_gamma   90.00
#
_symmetry.space_group_name_H-M   'P 1'
#
loop_
_entity.id
_entity.type
_entity.pdbx_description
1 polymer ?
#
loop_
_entity_poly.entity_id
_entity_poly.type
_entity_poly.pdbx_seq_one_letter_code
_entity_poly.pdbx_strand_id
1 'polypeptide(L)'
;TLLASEIAFQEGSLAQAVQVLDKTSKARPELIYAAQAEIKSGRASDAVLRLQTQVAVAPRDAQAWLMLSSAYAAQGQTLRAIRADAEARVAQLDYQAAMDRFRAAQDLVRKGNADHIEASIIDSRARAVELLLREQALER
;
A
#
# COMPACT_ATOMS: atom_id res chain seq x y z
N THR A 1 -8.57 0.21 18.32
CA THR A 1 -8.97 0.32 19.73
C THR A 1 -9.15 1.80 20.05
N LEU A 2 -10.32 2.14 20.59
CA LEU A 2 -10.85 3.48 20.85
C LEU A 2 -10.00 4.37 21.79
N LEU A 3 -8.93 3.85 22.37
CA LEU A 3 -8.18 4.54 23.43
C LEU A 3 -7.12 5.51 22.91
N ALA A 4 -6.56 5.29 21.72
CA ALA A 4 -5.63 6.25 21.08
C ALA A 4 -6.36 7.44 20.44
N SER A 5 -7.65 7.23 20.11
CA SER A 5 -8.57 8.26 19.62
C SER A 5 -8.90 9.31 20.70
N GLU A 6 -8.82 8.91 21.96
CA GLU A 6 -9.20 9.72 23.13
C GLU A 6 -8.09 10.68 23.57
N ILE A 7 -6.82 10.37 23.29
CA ILE A 7 -5.65 11.16 23.71
C ILE A 7 -5.41 12.36 22.77
N ALA A 8 -5.78 12.27 21.49
CA ALA A 8 -5.67 13.39 20.53
C ALA A 8 -6.77 14.46 20.70
N PHE A 9 -7.71 14.25 21.62
CA PHE A 9 -8.84 15.16 21.89
C PHE A 9 -8.45 16.38 22.75
N GLN A 10 -7.31 16.34 23.45
CA GLN A 10 -7.00 17.30 24.52
C GLN A 10 -6.35 18.63 24.09
N GLU A 11 -5.86 18.80 22.86
CA GLU A 11 -5.16 20.04 22.45
C GLU A 11 -5.86 20.82 21.32
N GLY A 12 -7.19 20.67 21.20
CA GLY A 12 -8.02 21.76 20.70
C GLY A 12 -7.98 22.01 19.18
N SER A 13 -8.40 21.02 18.38
CA SER A 13 -9.35 21.28 17.28
C SER A 13 -9.85 20.00 16.62
N LEU A 14 -10.87 19.34 17.20
CA LEU A 14 -11.66 18.33 16.47
C LEU A 14 -12.21 18.87 15.16
N ALA A 15 -12.54 20.15 15.10
CA ALA A 15 -13.03 20.78 13.88
C ALA A 15 -11.95 20.85 12.80
N GLN A 16 -10.68 21.09 13.15
CA GLN A 16 -9.57 21.05 12.18
C GLN A 16 -9.24 19.61 11.79
N ALA A 17 -9.26 18.66 12.74
CA ALA A 17 -9.10 17.24 12.44
C ALA A 17 -10.20 16.75 11.49
N VAL A 18 -11.47 17.09 11.75
CA VAL A 18 -12.61 16.77 10.88
C VAL A 18 -12.49 17.49 9.53
N GLN A 19 -12.07 18.77 9.49
CA GLN A 19 -11.89 19.48 8.21
C GLN A 19 -10.72 18.94 7.39
N VAL A 20 -9.61 18.56 8.01
CA VAL A 20 -8.49 17.91 7.34
C VAL A 20 -8.91 16.53 6.88
N LEU A 21 -9.59 15.74 7.73
CA LEU A 21 -10.13 14.44 7.36
C LEU A 21 -11.14 14.55 6.22
N ASP A 22 -12.03 15.54 6.21
CA ASP A 22 -13.01 15.77 5.14
C ASP A 22 -12.34 16.22 3.84
N LYS A 23 -11.33 17.10 3.90
CA LYS A 23 -10.57 17.54 2.72
C LYS A 23 -9.72 16.41 2.14
N THR A 24 -9.04 15.65 2.99
CA THR A 24 -8.26 14.47 2.59
C THR A 24 -9.17 13.35 2.10
N SER A 25 -10.32 13.15 2.74
CA SER A 25 -11.32 12.16 2.34
C SER A 25 -11.97 12.53 1.03
N LYS A 26 -12.26 13.82 0.77
CA LYS A 26 -12.70 14.28 -0.56
C LYS A 26 -11.56 14.21 -1.58
N ALA A 27 -10.34 14.59 -1.25
CA ALA A 27 -9.22 14.45 -2.20
C ALA A 27 -8.92 12.99 -2.58
N ARG A 28 -9.32 12.01 -1.75
CA ARG A 28 -9.00 10.59 -1.94
C ARG A 28 -9.75 9.95 -3.12
N PRO A 29 -11.10 9.97 -3.25
CA PRO A 29 -11.79 9.49 -4.44
C PRO A 29 -11.28 10.16 -5.72
N GLU A 30 -11.11 11.49 -5.70
CA GLU A 30 -10.59 12.28 -6.81
C GLU A 30 -9.21 11.78 -7.24
N LEU A 31 -8.32 11.49 -6.28
CA LEU A 31 -7.00 10.91 -6.55
C LEU A 31 -7.11 9.53 -7.20
N ILE A 32 -7.99 8.65 -6.69
CA ILE A 32 -8.19 7.31 -7.25
C ILE A 32 -8.76 7.38 -8.67
N TYR A 33 -9.73 8.27 -8.93
CA TYR A 33 -10.28 8.48 -10.27
C TYR A 33 -9.25 9.05 -11.23
N ALA A 34 -8.46 10.04 -10.79
CA ALA A 34 -7.39 10.62 -11.60
C ALA A 34 -6.35 9.55 -11.98
N ALA A 35 -5.90 8.75 -11.01
CA ALA A 35 -4.95 7.67 -11.27
C ALA A 35 -5.53 6.61 -12.22
N GLN A 36 -6.81 6.24 -12.07
CA GLN A 36 -7.45 5.31 -13.00
C GLN A 36 -7.53 5.88 -14.43
N ALA A 37 -7.85 7.17 -14.58
CA ALA A 37 -7.89 7.83 -15.88
C ALA A 37 -6.48 7.93 -16.51
N GLU A 38 -5.46 8.25 -15.71
CA GLU A 38 -4.06 8.28 -16.12
C GLU A 38 -3.60 6.88 -16.61
N ILE A 39 -3.90 5.80 -15.88
CA ILE A 39 -3.60 4.42 -16.31
C ILE A 39 -4.28 4.10 -17.65
N LYS A 40 -5.59 4.35 -17.77
CA LYS A 40 -6.37 4.04 -18.98
C LYS A 40 -5.96 4.86 -20.20
N SER A 41 -5.39 6.05 -19.98
CA SER A 41 -4.92 6.94 -21.05
C SER A 41 -3.44 6.75 -21.41
N GLY A 42 -2.80 5.69 -20.90
CA GLY A 42 -1.38 5.40 -21.18
C GLY A 42 -0.40 6.26 -20.38
N ARG A 43 -0.88 7.08 -19.45
CA ARG A 43 -0.08 7.92 -18.54
C ARG A 43 0.17 7.23 -17.20
N ALA A 44 0.46 5.93 -17.22
CA ALA A 44 0.66 5.15 -16.00
C ALA A 44 1.83 5.66 -15.12
N SER A 45 2.80 6.36 -15.71
CA SER A 45 3.91 7.01 -14.98
C SER A 45 3.43 8.12 -14.04
N ASP A 46 2.49 8.95 -14.49
CA ASP A 46 1.90 10.03 -13.69
C ASP A 46 1.09 9.44 -12.53
N ALA A 47 0.33 8.38 -12.80
CA ALA A 47 -0.41 7.63 -11.79
C ALA A 47 0.53 7.05 -10.72
N VAL A 48 1.67 6.46 -11.12
CA VAL A 48 2.67 5.92 -10.18
C VAL A 48 3.20 7.03 -9.26
N LEU A 49 3.62 8.17 -9.80
CA LEU A 49 4.16 9.27 -8.98
C LEU A 49 3.15 9.78 -7.94
N ARG A 50 1.91 9.99 -8.38
CA ARG A 50 0.81 10.42 -7.52
C ARG A 50 0.52 9.42 -6.42
N LEU A 51 0.42 8.14 -6.78
CA LEU A 51 0.08 7.06 -5.84
C LEU A 51 1.23 6.73 -4.89
N GLN A 52 2.48 6.82 -5.32
CA GLN A 52 3.65 6.67 -4.45
C GLN A 52 3.63 7.70 -3.31
N THR A 53 3.29 8.95 -3.65
CA THR A 53 3.12 10.00 -2.64
C THR A 53 1.99 9.65 -1.66
N GLN A 54 0.86 9.18 -2.19
CA GLN A 54 -0.30 8.81 -1.37
C GLN A 54 -0.01 7.66 -0.41
N VAL A 55 0.61 6.57 -0.88
CA VAL A 55 0.90 5.40 -0.02
C VAL A 55 2.00 5.69 0.99
N ALA A 56 2.87 6.68 0.72
CA ALA A 56 3.85 7.14 1.70
C ALA A 56 3.21 7.89 2.87
N VAL A 57 2.18 8.73 2.61
CA VAL A 57 1.48 9.48 3.68
C VAL A 57 0.35 8.69 4.32
N ALA A 58 -0.24 7.73 3.60
CA ALA A 58 -1.34 6.90 4.06
C ALA A 58 -1.06 5.40 3.80
N PRO A 59 -0.08 4.79 4.50
CA PRO A 59 0.34 3.40 4.25
C PRO A 59 -0.75 2.36 4.53
N ARG A 60 -1.79 2.71 5.29
CA ARG A 60 -2.98 1.85 5.56
C ARG A 60 -4.08 1.99 4.49
N ASP A 61 -3.85 2.76 3.44
CA ASP A 61 -4.78 2.90 2.32
C ASP A 61 -4.62 1.74 1.33
N ALA A 62 -5.35 0.64 1.59
CA ALA A 62 -5.32 -0.54 0.74
C ALA A 62 -5.70 -0.25 -0.72
N GLN A 63 -6.61 0.70 -0.96
CA GLN A 63 -7.06 1.00 -2.32
C GLN A 63 -6.03 1.81 -3.11
N ALA A 64 -5.30 2.71 -2.46
CA ALA A 64 -4.16 3.38 -3.08
C ALA A 64 -3.06 2.38 -3.47
N TRP A 65 -2.79 1.39 -2.61
CA TRP A 65 -1.86 0.30 -2.92
C TRP A 65 -2.31 -0.55 -4.12
N LEU A 66 -3.59 -0.93 -4.19
CA LEU A 66 -4.14 -1.68 -5.33
C LEU A 66 -4.07 -0.89 -6.64
N MET A 67 -4.35 0.42 -6.59
CA MET A 67 -4.22 1.27 -7.76
C MET A 67 -2.75 1.41 -8.18
N LEU A 68 -1.82 1.48 -7.21
CA LEU A 68 -0.39 1.54 -7.49
C LEU A 68 0.11 0.23 -8.13
N SER A 69 -0.39 -0.91 -7.65
CA SER A 69 -0.15 -2.21 -8.27
C SER A 69 -0.60 -2.23 -9.74
N SER A 70 -1.81 -1.74 -10.01
CA SER A 70 -2.35 -1.63 -11.38
C SER A 70 -1.50 -0.71 -12.26
N ALA A 71 -1.02 0.42 -11.72
CA ALA A 71 -0.18 1.36 -12.46
C ALA A 71 1.20 0.75 -12.79
N TYR A 72 1.82 0.01 -11.87
CA TYR A 72 3.06 -0.72 -12.15
C TYR A 72 2.87 -1.82 -13.18
N ALA A 73 1.75 -2.56 -13.10
CA ALA A 73 1.42 -3.60 -14.07
C ALA A 73 1.27 -3.01 -15.48
N ALA A 74 0.62 -1.84 -15.61
CA ALA A 74 0.50 -1.12 -16.88
C ALA A 74 1.86 -0.66 -17.46
N GLN A 75 2.87 -0.49 -16.61
CA GLN A 75 4.25 -0.19 -17.03
C GLN A 75 5.13 -1.43 -17.22
N GLY A 76 4.58 -2.65 -17.11
CA GLY A 76 5.36 -3.89 -17.18
C GLY A 76 6.30 -4.13 -15.97
N GLN A 77 6.15 -3.36 -14.89
CA GLN A 77 6.97 -3.49 -13.68
C GLN A 77 6.39 -4.57 -12.75
N THR A 78 6.41 -5.83 -13.19
CA THR A 78 5.71 -6.96 -12.54
C THR A 78 6.08 -7.13 -11.06
N LEU A 79 7.36 -7.07 -10.69
CA LEU A 79 7.77 -7.24 -9.29
C LEU A 79 7.21 -6.14 -8.37
N ARG A 80 7.26 -4.88 -8.83
CA ARG A 80 6.69 -3.74 -8.10
C ARG A 80 5.18 -3.83 -8.00
N ALA A 81 4.50 -4.34 -9.04
CA ALA A 81 3.07 -4.59 -9.00
C ALA A 81 2.69 -5.63 -7.94
N ILE A 82 3.41 -6.74 -7.86
CA ILE A 82 3.15 -7.80 -6.87
C ILE A 82 3.43 -7.30 -5.45
N ARG A 83 4.54 -6.56 -5.23
CA ARG A 83 4.81 -5.94 -3.94
C ARG A 83 3.66 -5.02 -3.52
N ALA A 84 3.19 -4.15 -4.41
CA ALA A 84 2.09 -3.24 -4.10
C ALA A 84 0.78 -3.99 -3.78
N ASP A 85 0.48 -5.12 -4.45
CA ASP A 85 -0.66 -5.99 -4.07
C ASP A 85 -0.47 -6.62 -2.69
N ALA A 86 0.76 -7.01 -2.35
CA ALA A 86 1.07 -7.54 -1.02
C ALA A 86 0.85 -6.47 0.07
N GLU A 87 1.32 -5.25 -0.14
CA GLU A 87 1.11 -4.13 0.80
C GLU A 87 -0.38 -3.76 0.96
N ALA A 88 -1.17 -3.88 -0.10
CA ALA A 88 -2.62 -3.69 0.00
C ALA A 88 -3.27 -4.68 0.99
N ARG A 89 -2.80 -5.94 0.99
CA ARG A 89 -3.28 -6.99 1.90
C ARG A 89 -2.79 -6.76 3.32
N VAL A 90 -1.56 -6.28 3.49
CA VAL A 90 -1.06 -5.81 4.79
C VAL A 90 -1.95 -4.70 5.35
N ALA A 91 -2.33 -3.72 4.52
CA ALA A 91 -3.23 -2.65 4.92
C ALA A 91 -4.64 -3.14 5.31
N GLN A 92 -5.06 -4.29 4.77
CA GLN A 92 -6.31 -4.99 5.13
C GLN A 92 -6.17 -5.94 6.32
N LEU A 93 -4.98 -6.06 6.91
CA LEU A 93 -4.63 -7.01 7.97
C LEU A 93 -4.76 -8.49 7.55
N ASP A 94 -4.79 -8.76 6.24
CA ASP A 94 -4.74 -10.10 5.67
C ASP A 94 -3.29 -10.51 5.45
N TYR A 95 -2.58 -10.76 6.55
CA TYR A 95 -1.14 -11.08 6.52
C TYR A 95 -0.86 -12.40 5.82
N GLN A 96 -1.79 -13.35 5.86
CA GLN A 96 -1.64 -14.62 5.14
C GLN A 96 -1.64 -14.40 3.63
N ALA A 97 -2.63 -13.67 3.10
CA ALA A 97 -2.66 -13.39 1.67
C ALA A 97 -1.51 -12.45 1.25
N ALA A 98 -1.06 -11.54 2.12
CA ALA A 98 0.13 -10.72 1.87
C ALA A 98 1.39 -11.60 1.70
N MET A 99 1.60 -12.58 2.59
CA MET A 99 2.74 -13.50 2.49
C MET A 99 2.72 -14.34 1.21
N ASP A 100 1.55 -14.76 0.74
CA ASP A 100 1.44 -15.52 -0.52
C ASP A 100 1.90 -14.67 -1.72
N ARG A 101 1.64 -13.36 -1.71
CA ARG A 101 2.10 -12.43 -2.75
C ARG A 101 3.61 -12.18 -2.65
N PHE A 102 4.14 -11.98 -1.45
CA PHE A 102 5.58 -11.84 -1.26
C PHE A 102 6.35 -13.07 -1.70
N ARG A 103 5.85 -14.29 -1.40
CA ARG A 103 6.44 -15.54 -1.89
C ARG A 103 6.42 -15.63 -3.41
N ALA A 104 5.32 -15.25 -4.05
CA ALA A 104 5.24 -15.21 -5.52
C ALA A 104 6.27 -14.23 -6.11
N ALA A 105 6.49 -13.08 -5.48
CA ALA A 105 7.53 -12.13 -5.90
C ALA A 105 8.95 -12.69 -5.71
N GLN A 106 9.23 -13.35 -4.59
CA GLN A 106 10.52 -14.02 -4.34
C GLN A 106 10.78 -15.15 -5.33
N ASP A 107 9.76 -15.93 -5.70
CA ASP A 107 9.87 -16.97 -6.72
C ASP A 107 10.22 -16.39 -8.09
N LEU A 108 9.66 -15.23 -8.46
CA LEU A 108 9.99 -14.53 -9.68
C LEU A 108 11.42 -13.99 -9.66
N VAL A 109 11.87 -13.41 -8.54
CA VAL A 109 13.26 -12.98 -8.34
C VAL A 109 14.22 -14.15 -8.54
N ARG A 110 13.92 -15.34 -7.98
CA ARG A 110 14.78 -16.53 -8.12
C ARG A 110 14.86 -17.07 -9.55
N LYS A 111 13.85 -16.81 -10.39
CA LYS A 111 13.76 -17.31 -11.77
C LYS A 111 14.39 -16.38 -12.82
N GLY A 112 14.73 -15.15 -12.49
CA GLY A 112 15.17 -14.16 -13.47
C GLY A 112 16.20 -13.15 -12.95
N ASN A 113 16.65 -12.26 -13.83
CA ASN A 113 17.51 -11.15 -13.45
C ASN A 113 16.65 -9.97 -12.96
N ALA A 114 16.21 -10.06 -11.71
CA ALA A 114 15.38 -9.04 -11.07
C ALA A 114 16.22 -7.86 -10.56
N ASP A 115 15.62 -6.67 -10.51
CA ASP A 115 16.20 -5.51 -9.84
C ASP A 115 16.54 -5.85 -8.38
N HIS A 116 17.83 -5.85 -8.06
CA HIS A 116 18.34 -6.20 -6.73
C HIS A 116 17.77 -5.30 -5.63
N ILE A 117 17.48 -4.02 -5.94
CA ILE A 117 16.88 -3.10 -4.98
C ILE A 117 15.48 -3.61 -4.64
N GLU A 118 14.65 -3.87 -5.65
CA GLU A 118 13.29 -4.35 -5.46
C GLU A 118 13.25 -5.72 -4.75
N ALA A 119 14.17 -6.62 -5.11
CA ALA A 119 14.33 -7.91 -4.43
C ALA A 119 14.62 -7.74 -2.93
N SER A 120 15.56 -6.85 -2.57
CA SER A 120 15.90 -6.59 -1.16
C SER A 120 14.73 -5.98 -0.36
N ILE A 121 13.90 -5.15 -1.01
CA ILE A 121 12.69 -4.59 -0.42
C ILE A 121 11.67 -5.70 -0.15
N ILE A 122 11.42 -6.56 -1.14
CA ILE A 122 10.52 -7.71 -1.03
C ILE A 122 10.95 -8.60 0.14
N ASP A 123 12.22 -8.97 0.23
CA ASP A 123 12.72 -9.84 1.30
C ASP A 123 12.61 -9.22 2.69
N SER A 124 12.84 -7.92 2.80
CA SER A 124 12.70 -7.21 4.07
C SER A 124 11.25 -7.09 4.51
N ARG A 125 10.34 -6.81 3.56
CA ARG A 125 8.90 -6.74 3.85
C ARG A 125 8.28 -8.11 4.13
N ALA A 126 8.68 -9.15 3.41
CA ALA A 126 8.24 -10.52 3.66
C ALA A 126 8.56 -10.94 5.10
N ARG A 127 9.79 -10.68 5.58
CA ARG A 127 10.17 -10.97 6.98
C ARG A 127 9.34 -10.19 8.00
N ALA A 128 9.06 -8.91 7.71
CA ALA A 128 8.24 -8.09 8.59
C ALA A 128 6.78 -8.60 8.68
N VAL A 129 6.20 -9.01 7.55
CA VAL A 129 4.83 -9.55 7.52
C VAL A 129 4.75 -10.94 8.12
N GLU A 130 5.79 -11.77 7.97
CA GLU A 130 5.89 -13.05 8.66
C GLU A 130 5.85 -12.89 10.18
N LEU A 131 6.52 -11.85 10.72
CA LEU A 131 6.44 -11.54 12.15
C LEU A 131 5.01 -11.17 12.58
N LEU A 132 4.35 -10.27 11.83
CA LEU A 132 2.96 -9.89 12.10
C LEU A 132 2.00 -11.09 12.07
N LEU A 133 2.20 -12.02 11.14
CA LEU A 133 1.41 -13.24 11.03
C LEU A 133 1.60 -14.15 12.25
N ARG A 134 2.83 -14.27 12.76
CA ARG A 134 3.14 -15.03 13.99
C ARG A 134 2.51 -14.38 15.21
N GLU A 135 2.60 -13.06 15.34
CA GLU A 135 1.96 -12.31 16.42
C GLU A 135 0.44 -12.53 16.41
N GLN A 136 -0.21 -12.41 15.25
CA GLN A 136 -1.65 -12.64 15.11
C GLN A 136 -2.05 -14.08 15.47
N ALA A 137 -1.18 -15.07 15.26
CA ALA A 137 -1.44 -16.46 15.65
C ALA A 137 -1.31 -16.69 17.17
N LEU A 138 -0.48 -15.90 17.86
CA LEU A 138 -0.31 -15.97 19.32
C LEU A 138 -1.43 -15.22 20.08
N GLU A 139 -2.09 -14.26 19.45
CA GLU A 139 -3.19 -13.47 20.02
C GLU A 139 -4.57 -14.15 19.90
N ARG A 140 -4.66 -15.32 19.25
CA ARG A 140 -5.90 -16.11 19.08
C ARG A 140 -6.03 -17.19 20.15
#